data_AF-A0A8T3T9C3-F1
#
_entry.id   AF-A0A8T3T9C3-F1
#
_cell.length_a   1.000
_cell.length_b   1.000
_cell.length_c   1.000
_cell.angle_alpha   90.00
_cell.angle_beta   90.00
_cell.angle_gamma   90.00
#
_symmetry.space_group_name_H-M   'P 1'
#
loop_
_entity.id
_entity.type
_entity.pdbx_description
1 polymer ?
#
loop_
_entity_poly.entity_id
_entity_poly.type
_entity_poly.pdbx_seq_one_letter_code
_entity_poly.pdbx_strand_id
1 'polypeptide(L)' 'MTEREREVLGLIAEGMSNRAIATRIFVTERTVEAHVTQIFQKLELPQSADQHRRVLAVLAFLRA' A
#
# COMPACT_ATOMS: atom_id res chain seq x y z
N MET A 1 6.43 -10.27 -1.68
CA MET A 1 5.07 -9.70 -1.86
C MET A 1 4.24 -10.59 -2.77
N THR A 2 2.93 -10.64 -2.54
CA THR A 2 1.96 -11.31 -3.43
C THR A 2 1.61 -10.42 -4.63
N GLU A 3 0.92 -10.99 -5.62
CA GLU A 3 0.42 -10.22 -6.77
C GLU A 3 -0.54 -9.11 -6.35
N ARG A 4 -1.51 -9.40 -5.49
CA ARG A 4 -2.45 -8.39 -4.97
C ARG A 4 -1.77 -7.29 -4.16
N GLU A 5 -0.74 -7.62 -3.39
CA GLU A 5 0.04 -6.59 -2.69
C GLU A 5 0.79 -5.68 -3.67
N ARG A 6 1.33 -6.23 -4.76
CA ARG A 6 2.02 -5.43 -5.80
C ARG A 6 1.04 -4.53 -6.54
N GLU A 7 -0.12 -5.06 -6.90
CA GLU A 7 -1.19 -4.30 -7.53
C GLU A 7 -1.65 -3.14 -6.64
N VAL A 8 -1.95 -3.42 -5.36
CA VAL A 8 -2.31 -2.39 -4.38
C VAL A 8 -1.19 -1.35 -4.26
N LEU A 9 0.07 -1.77 -4.13
CA LEU A 9 1.20 -0.83 -4.02
C LEU A 9 1.39 0.05 -5.25
N GLY A 10 1.17 -0.49 -6.45
CA GLY A 10 1.20 0.29 -7.70
C GLY A 10 0.11 1.37 -7.71
N LEU A 11 -1.12 1.03 -7.34
CA LEU A 11 -2.21 2.01 -7.27
C LEU A 11 -2.00 3.05 -6.17
N ILE A 12 -1.32 2.70 -5.07
CA ILE A 12 -0.87 3.67 -4.07
C ILE A 12 0.14 4.64 -4.68
N ALA A 13 1.09 4.15 -5.48
CA ALA A 13 2.08 4.98 -6.16
C ALA A 13 1.45 5.91 -7.21
N GLU A 14 0.32 5.53 -7.80
CA GLU A 14 -0.52 6.42 -8.63
C GLU A 14 -1.30 7.48 -7.82
N GLY A 15 -1.17 7.50 -6.48
CA GLY A 15 -1.83 8.46 -5.61
C GLY A 15 -3.28 8.11 -5.26
N MET A 16 -3.73 6.89 -5.54
CA MET A 16 -5.11 6.49 -5.25
C MET A 16 -5.37 6.32 -3.75
N SER A 17 -6.58 6.68 -3.30
CA SER A 17 -7.06 6.41 -1.93
C SER A 17 -7.51 4.95 -1.77
N ASN A 18 -7.60 4.45 -0.54
CA ASN A 18 -8.06 3.08 -0.28
C ASN A 18 -9.45 2.81 -0.88
N ARG A 19 -10.38 3.78 -0.79
CA ARG A 19 -11.69 3.73 -1.45
C ARG A 19 -11.58 3.56 -2.96
N ALA A 20 -10.76 4.38 -3.61
CA ALA A 20 -10.61 4.30 -5.07
C ALA A 20 -9.95 2.98 -5.50
N ILE A 21 -8.96 2.50 -4.74
CA ILE A 21 -8.33 1.19 -4.95
C ILE A 21 -9.37 0.07 -4.81
N ALA A 22 -10.14 0.09 -3.72
CA ALA A 22 -11.18 -0.89 -3.42
C ALA A 22 -12.20 -1.00 -4.57
N THR A 23 -12.66 0.13 -5.10
CA THR A 23 -13.53 0.18 -6.28
C THR A 23 -12.85 -0.40 -7.52
N ARG A 24 -11.58 -0.06 -7.76
CA ARG A 24 -10.85 -0.47 -8.98
C ARG A 24 -10.58 -1.98 -9.05
N ILE A 25 -10.27 -2.61 -7.91
CA ILE A 25 -9.94 -4.05 -7.85
C ILE A 25 -11.10 -4.91 -7.29
N PHE A 26 -12.30 -4.33 -7.16
CA PHE A 26 -13.54 -4.99 -6.73
C PHE A 26 -13.44 -5.67 -5.35
N VAL A 27 -12.94 -4.96 -4.35
CA VAL A 27 -12.86 -5.42 -2.95
C VAL A 27 -13.39 -4.37 -1.98
N THR A 28 -13.40 -4.67 -0.68
CA THR A 28 -13.77 -3.69 0.36
C THR A 28 -12.59 -2.81 0.74
N GLU A 29 -12.85 -1.60 1.27
CA GLU A 29 -11.80 -0.73 1.81
C GLU A 29 -10.98 -1.43 2.90
N ARG A 30 -11.64 -2.22 3.76
CA ARG A 30 -10.99 -3.05 4.79
C ARG A 30 -10.02 -4.07 4.21
N THR A 31 -10.34 -4.65 3.05
CA THR A 31 -9.45 -5.57 2.34
C THR A 31 -8.19 -4.83 1.86
N VAL A 32 -8.34 -3.61 1.34
CA VAL A 32 -7.19 -2.77 0.94
C VAL A 32 -6.34 -2.42 2.16
N GLU A 33 -6.94 -2.04 3.28
CA GLU A 33 -6.21 -1.76 4.54
C GLU A 33 -5.41 -2.97 5.03
N ALA A 34 -5.96 -4.18 4.91
CA ALA A 34 -5.25 -5.41 5.25
C ALA A 34 -4.03 -5.61 4.34
N HIS A 35 -4.17 -5.43 3.02
CA HIS A 35 -3.04 -5.48 2.10
C HIS A 35 -1.99 -4.41 2.39
N VAL A 36 -2.40 -3.17 2.66
CA VAL A 36 -1.51 -2.07 3.05
C VAL A 36 -0.72 -2.41 4.31
N THR A 37 -1.38 -2.98 5.32
CA THR A 37 -0.73 -3.42 6.55
C THR A 37 0.31 -4.51 6.28
N GLN A 38 -0.03 -5.51 5.45
CA GLN A 38 0.90 -6.57 5.07
C GLN A 38 2.09 -6.04 4.25
N ILE A 39 1.87 -5.06 3.37
CA ILE A 39 2.94 -4.37 2.64
C ILE A 39 3.90 -3.70 3.62
N PHE A 40 3.39 -2.93 4.59
CA PHE A 40 4.24 -2.27 5.59
C PHE A 40 5.05 -3.27 6.42
N GLN A 41 4.45 -4.40 6.79
CA GLN A 41 5.18 -5.46 7.51
C GLN A 41 6.29 -6.07 6.64
N LYS A 42 6.02 -6.35 5.37
CA LYS A 42 6.99 -6.95 4.43
C LYS A 42 8.12 -6.01 4.02
N LEU A 43 7.86 -4.71 4.04
CA LEU A 43 8.85 -3.67 3.78
C LEU A 43 9.54 -3.19 5.07
N GLU A 44 9.25 -3.82 6.21
CA GLU A 44 9.84 -3.48 7.51
C GLU A 44 9.67 -1.98 7.85
N LEU A 45 8.48 -1.43 7.60
CA LEU A 45 8.14 -0.02 7.83
C LEU A 45 7.40 0.13 9.17
N PRO A 46 8.12 0.39 10.29
CA PRO A 46 7.50 0.59 11.59
C PRO A 46 6.70 1.91 11.63
N GLN A 47 5.81 2.03 12.62
CA GLN A 47 5.16 3.31 12.90
C GLN A 47 6.21 4.34 13.29
N SER A 48 6.08 5.55 12.74
CA SER A 48 6.95 6.67 13.01
C SER A 48 6.11 7.92 13.20
N ALA A 49 6.52 8.78 14.13
CA ALA A 49 5.89 10.09 14.32
C ALA A 49 6.25 11.06 13.19
N ASP A 50 7.46 10.91 12.61
CA ASP A 50 8.03 11.86 11.65
C ASP A 50 7.88 11.41 10.20
N GLN A 51 7.41 10.17 9.96
CA GLN A 51 7.38 9.58 8.62
C GLN A 51 6.05 8.88 8.31
N HIS A 52 5.53 9.14 7.11
CA HIS A 52 4.37 8.43 6.58
C HIS A 52 4.78 7.10 5.93
N ARG A 53 4.42 5.97 6.57
CA ARG A 53 4.68 4.62 6.04
C ARG A 53 4.20 4.40 4.60
N ARG A 54 3.08 5.01 4.22
CA ARG A 54 2.55 4.93 2.85
C ARG A 54 3.51 5.56 1.84
N VAL A 55 4.08 6.71 2.17
CA VAL A 55 5.07 7.40 1.31
C VAL A 55 6.36 6.60 1.24
N LEU A 56 6.83 6.07 2.38
CA LEU A 56 8.01 5.20 2.41
C LEU A 56 7.82 3.94 1.55
N ALA A 57 6.64 3.33 1.59
CA ALA A 57 6.32 2.16 0.76
C ALA A 57 6.37 2.50 -0.74
N VAL A 58 5.86 3.67 -1.14
CA VAL A 58 5.94 4.16 -2.54
C VAL A 58 7.40 4.43 -2.94
N LEU A 59 8.19 5.07 -2.08
CA LEU A 59 9.61 5.30 -2.36
C LEU A 59 10.39 4.00 -2.50
N ALA A 60 10.08 2.99 -1.69
CA ALA A 60 10.66 1.66 -1.82
C ALA A 60 10.26 0.99 -3.14
N PHE A 61 8.99 1.10 -3.54
CA PHE A 61 8.47 0.58 -4.81
C PHE A 61 9.14 1.20 -6.03
N LEU A 62 9.32 2.52 -6.05
CA LEU A 62 9.90 3.24 -7.19
C LEU A 62 11.42 3.07 -7.32
N ARG A 63 12.09 2.54 -6.29
CA ARG A 63 13.54 2.26 -6.28
C ARG A 63 13.87 0.80 -6.64
N ALA A 64 12.86 -0.06 -6.74
CA ALA A 64 12.99 -1.47 -7.09
C ALA A 64 12.93 -1.66 -8.61
#